data_AF-A5KJ17-F1
#
_entry.id   AF-A5KJ17-F1
#
_cell.length_a   1.000
_cell.length_b   1.000
_cell.length_c   1.000
_cell.angle_alpha   90.00
_cell.angle_beta   90.00
_cell.angle_gamma   90.00
#
_symmetry.space_group_name_H-M   'P 1'
#
loop_
_entity.id
_entity.type
_entity.pdbx_description
1 polymer ?
#
loop_
_entity_poly.entity_id
_entity_poly.type
_entity_poly.pdbx_seq_one_letter_code
_entity_poly.pdbx_strand_id
1 'polypeptide(L)'
;MNKSGLIEIRRGPKGGYQLAKDIGEFTLYDVVTAIEPDFAVMECVHHSCIRNESKEGCAVHRELLGIQHSVEKLLKKKTMADILKK
;
A
#
# COMPACT_ATOMS: atom_id res chain seq x y z
N MET A 1 -1.53 17.47 5.34
CA MET A 1 -0.61 17.25 4.21
C MET A 1 -1.13 16.05 3.43
N ASN A 2 -1.28 16.15 2.11
CA ASN A 2 -1.48 14.97 1.27
C ASN A 2 -0.12 14.32 1.04
N LYS A 3 0.20 13.31 1.87
CA LYS A 3 1.49 12.61 1.77
C LYS A 3 1.58 11.74 0.51
N SER A 4 0.46 11.23 0.00
CA SER A 4 0.41 10.34 -1.17
C SER A 4 0.06 11.01 -2.50
N GLY A 5 -0.34 12.28 -2.48
CA GLY A 5 -0.79 12.99 -3.69
C GLY A 5 -2.07 12.43 -4.33
N LEU A 6 -2.90 11.69 -3.58
CA LEU A 6 -4.18 11.14 -4.07
C LEU A 6 -5.37 12.11 -3.89
N ILE A 7 -5.26 13.06 -2.98
CA ILE A 7 -6.33 14.02 -2.65
C ILE A 7 -5.79 15.44 -2.85
N GLU A 8 -6.67 16.40 -3.07
CA GLU A 8 -6.42 17.84 -2.94
C GLU A 8 -7.35 18.43 -1.88
N ILE A 9 -6.82 19.38 -1.09
CA ILE A 9 -7.57 20.04 -0.03
C ILE A 9 -7.84 21.49 -0.45
N ARG A 10 -9.12 21.85 -0.59
CA ARG A 10 -9.55 23.22 -0.86
C ARG A 10 -10.03 23.88 0.44
N ARG A 11 -9.45 25.03 0.79
CA ARG A 11 -9.80 25.82 1.99
C ARG A 11 -10.79 26.94 1.66
N GLY A 12 -11.52 27.41 2.67
CA GLY A 12 -12.46 28.53 2.59
C GLY A 12 -13.93 28.10 2.55
N PRO A 13 -14.87 29.06 2.44
CA PRO A 13 -16.29 28.76 2.24
C PRO A 13 -16.47 27.93 0.96
N LYS A 14 -17.18 26.80 1.03
CA LYS A 14 -17.25 25.75 -0.02
C LYS A 14 -15.95 24.94 -0.22
N GLY A 15 -15.06 24.93 0.76
CA GLY A 15 -13.91 24.03 0.79
C GLY A 15 -14.31 22.56 0.91
N GLY A 16 -13.33 21.67 0.82
CA GLY A 16 -13.54 20.22 0.86
C GLY A 16 -12.35 19.44 0.34
N TYR A 17 -12.57 18.15 0.10
CA TYR A 17 -11.59 17.22 -0.45
C TYR A 17 -12.05 16.76 -1.82
N GLN A 18 -11.11 16.66 -2.76
CA GLN A 18 -11.32 16.10 -4.08
C GLN A 18 -10.19 15.15 -4.42
N LEU A 19 -10.42 14.19 -5.33
CA LEU A 19 -9.33 13.38 -5.86
C LEU A 19 -8.37 14.27 -6.66
N ALA A 20 -7.07 14.04 -6.47
CA ALA A 20 -6.01 14.70 -7.23
C ALA A 20 -5.73 14.02 -8.58
N LYS A 21 -6.22 12.80 -8.76
CA LYS A 21 -5.99 11.94 -9.93
C LYS A 21 -7.28 11.27 -10.37
N ASP A 22 -7.39 10.89 -11.64
CA ASP A 22 -8.49 10.09 -12.12
C ASP A 22 -8.49 8.69 -11.48
N ILE A 23 -9.67 8.09 -11.31
CA ILE A 23 -9.81 6.75 -10.69
C ILE A 23 -9.16 5.63 -11.50
N GLY A 24 -8.81 5.86 -12.77
CA GLY A 24 -8.02 4.94 -13.59
C GLY A 24 -6.51 5.04 -13.36
N GLU A 25 -6.02 6.03 -12.61
CA GLU A 25 -4.58 6.31 -12.46
C GLU A 25 -3.96 5.71 -11.18
N PHE A 26 -4.77 5.16 -10.28
CA PHE A 26 -4.30 4.57 -9.03
C PHE A 26 -5.06 3.30 -8.67
N THR A 27 -4.36 2.44 -7.94
CA THR A 27 -4.79 1.10 -7.54
C THR A 27 -5.24 1.08 -6.09
N LEU A 28 -5.82 -0.05 -5.67
CA LEU A 28 -6.12 -0.26 -4.26
C LEU A 28 -4.85 -0.23 -3.39
N TYR A 29 -3.70 -0.70 -3.92
CA TYR A 29 -2.42 -0.62 -3.23
C TYR A 29 -2.00 0.82 -2.90
N ASP A 30 -2.21 1.75 -3.83
CA ASP A 30 -1.87 3.17 -3.62
C ASP A 30 -2.74 3.79 -2.51
N VAL A 31 -4.00 3.36 -2.40
CA VAL A 31 -4.90 3.81 -1.32
C VAL A 31 -4.46 3.24 0.03
N VAL A 32 -4.16 1.93 0.09
CA VAL A 32 -3.68 1.28 1.33
C VAL A 32 -2.40 1.94 1.82
N THR A 33 -1.41 2.10 0.94
CA THR A 33 -0.11 2.70 1.29
C THR A 33 -0.15 4.20 1.54
N ALA A 34 -1.17 4.91 1.02
CA ALA A 34 -1.42 6.29 1.40
C ALA A 34 -1.84 6.46 2.87
N ILE A 35 -2.50 5.45 3.43
CA ILE A 35 -2.96 5.42 4.83
C ILE A 35 -1.88 4.80 5.72
N GLU A 36 -1.27 3.70 5.26
CA GLU A 36 -0.23 2.93 5.96
C GLU A 36 1.00 2.75 5.05
N PRO A 37 1.96 3.71 5.06
CA PRO A 37 3.11 3.70 4.15
C PRO A 37 3.99 2.45 4.26
N ASP A 38 4.07 1.88 5.46
CA ASP A 38 4.86 0.69 5.77
C ASP A 38 3.97 -0.57 5.87
N PHE A 39 2.96 -0.68 5.00
CA PHE A 39 2.03 -1.81 4.97
C PHE A 39 2.78 -3.15 4.86
N ALA A 40 2.66 -3.97 5.90
CA ALA A 40 3.14 -5.34 5.91
C ALA A 40 2.05 -6.29 6.39
N VAL A 41 1.99 -7.46 5.78
CA VAL A 41 1.14 -8.56 6.23
C VAL A 41 1.52 -9.03 7.65
N MET A 42 2.80 -8.89 8.03
CA MET A 42 3.35 -9.23 9.33
C MET A 42 4.55 -8.33 9.65
N GLU A 43 4.74 -7.92 10.91
CA GLU A 43 5.87 -7.07 11.34
C GLU A 43 7.25 -7.63 10.95
N CYS A 44 7.39 -8.96 10.91
CA CYS A 44 8.63 -9.62 10.52
C CYS A 44 9.12 -9.27 9.09
N VAL A 45 8.25 -8.73 8.22
CA VAL A 45 8.61 -8.33 6.85
C VAL A 45 9.46 -7.04 6.84
N HIS A 46 9.20 -6.11 7.76
CA HIS A 46 9.87 -4.81 7.79
C HIS A 46 10.95 -4.67 8.87
N HIS A 47 11.03 -5.61 9.81
CA HIS A 47 11.99 -5.54 10.92
C HIS A 47 13.10 -6.57 10.80
N SER A 48 14.31 -6.18 11.20
CA SER A 48 15.41 -7.11 11.37
C SER A 48 15.08 -8.07 12.52
N CYS A 49 15.26 -9.36 12.25
CA CYS A 49 15.06 -10.41 13.23
C CYS A 49 16.39 -11.13 13.40
N ILE A 50 16.82 -11.36 14.65
CA ILE A 50 18.07 -12.10 14.97
C ILE A 50 18.09 -13.48 14.28
N ARG A 51 16.92 -14.11 14.10
CA ARG A 51 16.81 -15.40 13.39
C ARG A 51 17.10 -15.29 11.88
N ASN A 52 16.99 -14.09 11.31
CA ASN A 52 17.25 -13.80 9.91
C ASN A 52 18.71 -13.37 9.64
N GLU A 53 19.51 -13.19 10.69
CA GLU A 53 20.92 -12.76 10.57
C GLU A 53 21.89 -13.93 10.37
N SER A 54 21.41 -15.18 10.46
CA SER A 54 22.21 -16.36 10.16
C SER A 54 22.55 -16.46 8.67
N LYS A 55 23.63 -17.18 8.32
CA LYS A 55 24.04 -17.39 6.91
C LYS A 55 22.94 -18.02 6.03
N GLU A 56 22.05 -18.80 6.64
CA GLU A 56 20.95 -19.47 5.91
C GLU A 56 19.66 -18.62 5.87
N GLY A 57 19.59 -17.56 6.68
CA GLY A 57 18.41 -16.71 6.85
C GLY A 57 17.27 -17.41 7.62
N CYS A 58 16.16 -16.70 7.84
CA CYS A 58 14.97 -17.26 8.48
C CYS A 58 14.01 -17.81 7.42
N ALA A 59 13.78 -19.13 7.40
CA ALA A 59 12.85 -19.76 6.46
C ALA A 59 11.43 -19.17 6.57
N VAL A 60 10.96 -18.89 7.79
CA VAL A 60 9.64 -18.27 8.01
C VAL A 60 9.57 -16.86 7.42
N HIS A 61 10.62 -16.06 7.59
CA HIS A 61 10.68 -14.72 6.99
C HIS A 61 10.62 -14.79 5.46
N ARG A 62 11.31 -15.76 4.85
CA ARG A 62 11.27 -15.97 3.40
C ARG A 62 9.86 -16.31 2.90
N GLU A 63 9.16 -17.21 3.58
CA GLU A 63 7.77 -17.55 3.24
C GLU A 63 6.84 -16.34 3.41
N LEU A 64 6.96 -15.60 4.52
CA LEU A 64 6.18 -14.40 4.77
C LEU A 64 6.44 -13.29 3.74
N LEU A 65 7.69 -13.12 3.29
CA LEU A 65 8.01 -12.23 2.17
C LEU A 65 7.32 -12.68 0.87
N GLY A 66 7.28 -13.98 0.58
CA GLY A 66 6.54 -14.50 -0.58
C GLY A 66 5.05 -14.15 -0.53
N ILE A 67 4.45 -14.27 0.66
CA ILE A 67 3.05 -13.89 0.91
C ILE A 67 2.86 -12.38 0.75
N GLN A 68 3.73 -11.54 1.35
CA GLN A 68 3.71 -10.09 1.18
C GLN A 68 3.66 -9.70 -0.30
N HIS A 69 4.61 -10.18 -1.11
CA HIS A 69 4.65 -9.88 -2.55
C HIS A 69 3.38 -10.32 -3.28
N SER A 70 2.80 -11.45 -2.90
CA SER A 70 1.56 -11.96 -3.50
C SER A 70 0.38 -11.05 -3.18
N VAL A 71 0.26 -10.59 -1.93
CA VAL A 71 -0.77 -9.64 -1.50
C VAL A 71 -0.60 -8.31 -2.22
N GLU A 72 0.60 -7.75 -2.27
CA GLU A 72 0.86 -6.50 -2.99
C GLU A 72 0.50 -6.60 -4.47
N LYS A 73 0.86 -7.71 -5.11
CA LYS A 73 0.54 -7.95 -6.52
C LYS A 73 -0.98 -7.98 -6.73
N LEU A 74 -1.75 -8.55 -5.81
CA LEU A 74 -3.21 -8.54 -5.87
C LEU A 74 -3.78 -7.13 -5.68
N LEU A 75 -3.25 -6.36 -4.73
CA LEU A 75 -3.68 -4.99 -4.47
C LEU A 75 -3.35 -4.04 -5.64
N LYS A 76 -2.23 -4.27 -6.33
CA LYS A 76 -1.78 -3.52 -7.53
C LYS A 76 -2.53 -3.95 -8.80
N LYS A 77 -3.30 -5.05 -8.77
CA LYS A 77 -3.86 -5.68 -9.98
C LYS A 77 -4.97 -4.86 -10.64
N LYS A 78 -5.75 -4.10 -9.88
CA LYS A 78 -6.90 -3.36 -10.37
C LYS A 78 -6.79 -1.89 -9.99
N THR A 79 -7.13 -1.01 -10.94
CA THR A 79 -7.34 0.41 -10.65
C THR A 79 -8.63 0.60 -9.86
N MET A 80 -8.82 1.76 -9.24
CA MET A 80 -10.10 2.07 -8.61
C MET A 80 -11.25 2.10 -9.62
N ALA A 81 -10.99 2.55 -10.86
CA ALA A 81 -11.96 2.45 -11.95
C ALA A 81 -12.40 1.01 -12.20
N ASP A 82 -11.47 0.04 -12.23
CA ASP A 82 -11.80 -1.37 -12.46
C ASP A 82 -12.55 -2.03 -11.31
N ILE A 83 -12.37 -1.51 -10.08
CA ILE A 83 -13.09 -1.98 -8.90
C ILE A 83 -14.51 -1.41 -8.86
N LEU A 84 -14.69 -0.15 -9.29
CA LEU A 84 -15.97 0.57 -9.22
C LEU A 84 -16.85 0.36 -10.46
N LYS A 85 -16.31 -0.19 -11.55
CA LYS A 85 -17.10 -0.70 -12.68
C LYS A 85 -17.97 -1.86 -12.19
N LYS A 86 -19.29 -1.70 -12.30
CA LYS A 86 -20.27 -2.76 -12.06
C LYS A 86 -20.15 -3.88 -13.10
#